data_AF-A0AAE2C498-F1
#
_entry.id   AF-A0AAE2C498-F1
#
_cell.length_a   1.000
_cell.length_b   1.000
_cell.length_c   1.000
_cell.angle_alpha   90.00
_cell.angle_beta   90.00
_cell.angle_gamma   90.00
#
_symmetry.space_group_name_H-M   'P 1'
#
loop_
_entity.id
_entity.type
_entity.pdbx_description
1 polymer ?
#
loop_
_entity_poly.entity_id
_entity_poly.type
_entity_poly.pdbx_seq_one_letter_code
_entity_poly.pdbx_strand_id
1 'polypeptide(L)'
;MPRLTILSDRRKSIVDAVELNFPTAFHGFCMLHLSESFRKEFNNTLLVNLLWEAANALTVMEFEAKLLEIEEISQDASYWVRRVPPRLWANSHFEGTRFGNLTANVAESLNAWILEASGLPIVQMMECIRRQLMTWFNERREASTQWTSVLVPSAERQVSEALERARTYQNVHRFAESCFTVATYRNTYSQTIHPVPDKTLWREMSGGPEGEDSTEDIIVNPPKSLRPPGQPRKKTNSNWRSRSGKTRCAL
;
A
#
# COMPACT_ATOMS: atom_id res chain seq x y z
N MET A 1 -17.33 10.89 -7.64
CA MET A 1 -16.29 9.85 -7.69
C MET A 1 -15.41 9.99 -6.45
N PRO A 2 -14.92 8.89 -5.84
CA PRO A 2 -14.02 8.99 -4.69
C PRO A 2 -12.71 9.68 -5.08
N ARG A 3 -12.16 10.52 -4.19
CA ARG A 3 -10.83 11.12 -4.37
C ARG A 3 -9.79 10.02 -4.18
N LEU A 4 -8.99 9.77 -5.22
CA LEU A 4 -7.96 8.73 -5.20
C LEU A 4 -6.64 9.29 -4.67
N THR A 5 -5.97 8.52 -3.80
CA THR A 5 -4.59 8.76 -3.40
C THR A 5 -3.74 7.61 -3.92
N ILE A 6 -2.66 7.93 -4.63
CA ILE A 6 -1.68 6.97 -5.15
C ILE A 6 -0.36 7.19 -4.41
N LEU A 7 0.22 6.12 -3.89
CA LEU A 7 1.54 6.15 -3.26
C LEU A 7 2.49 5.23 -4.04
N SER A 8 3.58 5.78 -4.57
CA SER A 8 4.51 5.00 -5.39
C SER A 8 5.97 5.44 -5.24
N ASP A 9 6.89 4.74 -5.92
CA ASP A 9 8.25 5.23 -6.15
C ASP A 9 8.24 6.53 -6.98
N ARG A 10 9.30 7.32 -6.84
CA ARG A 10 9.58 8.60 -7.51
C ARG A 10 10.18 8.44 -8.91
N ARG A 11 10.10 7.25 -9.52
CA ARG A 11 10.58 7.01 -10.89
C ARG A 11 9.76 7.86 -11.86
N LYS A 12 10.45 8.59 -12.73
CA LYS A 12 9.84 9.50 -13.72
C LYS A 12 8.73 8.82 -14.53
N SER A 13 8.98 7.61 -15.03
CA SER A 13 7.97 6.84 -15.79
C SER A 13 6.69 6.56 -15.02
N ILE A 14 6.75 6.44 -13.69
CA ILE A 14 5.56 6.22 -12.84
C ILE A 14 4.84 7.55 -12.61
N VAL A 15 5.59 8.62 -12.32
CA VAL A 15 5.03 9.97 -12.16
C VAL A 15 4.25 10.38 -13.41
N ASP A 16 4.89 10.27 -14.58
CA ASP A 16 4.29 10.62 -15.87
C ASP A 16 3.04 9.77 -16.15
N ALA A 17 3.06 8.47 -15.79
CA ALA A 17 1.91 7.58 -15.98
C ALA A 17 0.75 7.91 -15.04
N VAL A 18 1.02 8.29 -13.78
CA VAL A 18 -0.01 8.71 -12.82
C VAL A 18 -0.66 10.01 -13.29
N GLU A 19 0.14 10.99 -13.71
CA GLU A 19 -0.37 12.28 -14.20
C GLU A 19 -1.26 12.10 -15.45
N LEU A 20 -0.83 11.23 -16.37
CA LEU A 20 -1.57 10.96 -17.61
C LEU A 20 -2.90 10.23 -17.37
N ASN A 21 -2.92 9.21 -16.50
CA ASN A 21 -4.06 8.31 -16.36
C ASN A 21 -4.97 8.66 -15.17
N PHE A 22 -4.44 9.35 -14.16
CA PHE A 22 -5.14 9.71 -12.93
C PHE A 22 -4.91 11.19 -12.57
N PRO A 23 -5.24 12.15 -13.48
CA PRO A 23 -4.92 13.56 -13.29
C PRO A 23 -5.57 14.21 -12.06
N THR A 24 -6.67 13.61 -11.55
CA THR A 24 -7.37 14.09 -10.35
C THR A 24 -6.93 13.38 -9.07
N ALA A 25 -6.00 12.43 -9.14
CA ALA A 25 -5.50 11.71 -7.98
C ALA A 25 -4.39 12.50 -7.27
N PHE A 26 -4.39 12.43 -5.95
CA PHE A 26 -3.25 12.89 -5.18
C PHE A 26 -2.12 11.86 -5.28
N HIS A 27 -0.92 12.30 -5.67
CA HIS A 27 0.23 11.42 -5.83
C HIS A 27 1.29 11.70 -4.76
N GLY A 28 1.56 10.69 -3.94
CA GLY A 28 2.61 10.70 -2.94
C GLY A 28 3.77 9.77 -3.31
N PHE A 29 4.97 10.13 -2.87
CA PHE A 29 6.17 9.33 -2.93
C PHE A 29 6.31 8.45 -1.69
N CYS A 30 6.68 7.20 -1.93
CA CYS A 30 6.97 6.23 -0.90
C CYS A 30 8.24 6.63 -0.14
N MET A 31 8.11 6.86 1.17
CA MET A 31 9.21 7.27 2.04
C MET A 31 10.33 6.24 2.14
N LEU A 32 10.05 4.96 1.89
CA LEU A 32 11.08 3.94 1.85
C LEU A 32 12.10 4.24 0.73
N HIS A 33 11.62 4.54 -0.48
CA HIS A 33 12.48 4.84 -1.63
C HIS A 33 13.21 6.19 -1.48
N LEU A 34 12.54 7.18 -0.88
CA LEU A 34 13.14 8.47 -0.57
C LEU A 34 14.27 8.32 0.46
N SER A 35 14.01 7.63 1.56
CA SER A 35 15.00 7.37 2.61
C SER A 35 16.15 6.48 2.15
N GLU A 36 15.92 5.52 1.24
CA GLU A 36 17.00 4.77 0.60
C GLU A 36 17.91 5.67 -0.25
N SER A 37 17.33 6.60 -1.02
CA SER A 37 18.10 7.56 -1.82
C SER A 37 18.93 8.47 -0.92
N PHE A 38 18.32 8.98 0.15
CA PHE A 38 18.97 9.84 1.12
C PHE A 38 20.10 9.12 1.88
N ARG A 39 19.86 7.87 2.31
CA ARG A 39 20.88 7.05 2.98
C ARG A 39 22.10 6.79 2.08
N LYS A 40 21.91 6.62 0.78
CA LYS A 40 23.03 6.43 -0.15
C LYS A 40 23.90 7.67 -0.29
N GLU A 41 23.30 8.85 -0.18
CA GLU A 41 24.00 10.12 -0.30
C GLU A 41 24.81 10.45 0.96
N PHE A 42 24.18 10.34 2.14
CA PHE A 42 24.79 10.84 3.38
C PHE A 42 25.32 9.74 4.31
N ASN A 43 24.89 8.49 4.11
CA ASN A 43 25.25 7.32 4.93
C ASN A 43 25.20 7.56 6.46
N ASN A 44 24.25 8.37 6.92
CA ASN A 44 24.12 8.77 8.31
C ASN A 44 22.75 8.37 8.86
N THR A 45 22.75 7.48 9.86
CA THR A 45 21.52 6.94 10.47
C THR A 45 20.70 8.01 11.20
N LEU A 46 21.35 8.97 11.86
CA LEU A 46 20.64 10.04 12.58
C LEU A 46 19.88 10.94 11.60
N LEU A 47 20.53 11.37 10.52
CA LEU A 47 19.88 12.15 9.47
C LEU A 47 18.69 11.40 8.83
N VAL A 48 18.84 10.09 8.62
CA VAL A 48 17.75 9.25 8.11
C VAL A 48 16.57 9.19 9.09
N ASN A 49 16.84 9.09 10.39
CA ASN A 49 15.79 9.10 11.41
C ASN A 49 15.05 10.44 11.45
N LEU A 50 15.79 11.56 11.43
CA LEU A 50 15.20 12.90 11.36
C LEU A 50 14.35 13.10 10.10
N LEU A 51 14.77 12.56 8.96
CA LEU A 51 13.98 12.58 7.73
C LEU A 51 12.64 11.83 7.90
N TRP A 52 12.65 10.69 8.59
CA TRP A 52 11.44 9.94 8.91
C TRP A 52 10.54 10.67 9.92
N GLU A 53 11.12 11.32 10.91
CA GLU A 53 10.38 12.16 11.86
C GLU A 53 9.73 13.35 11.15
N ALA A 54 10.46 14.05 10.27
CA ALA A 54 9.92 15.10 9.42
C ALA A 54 8.76 14.57 8.56
N ALA A 55 8.91 13.40 7.92
CA ALA A 55 7.85 12.83 7.10
C ALA A 55 6.58 12.49 7.88
N ASN A 56 6.73 12.08 9.15
CA ASN A 56 5.62 11.73 10.04
C ASN A 56 5.00 12.95 10.75
N ALA A 57 5.68 14.09 10.78
CA ALA A 57 5.21 15.30 11.43
C ALA A 57 3.78 15.65 10.99
N LEU A 58 2.90 15.89 11.96
CA LEU A 58 1.48 16.15 11.72
C LEU A 58 1.24 17.64 11.44
N THR A 59 2.13 18.50 11.92
CA THR A 59 2.06 19.95 11.72
C THR A 59 3.23 20.47 10.90
N VAL A 60 3.03 21.60 10.24
CA VAL A 60 4.11 22.31 9.51
C VAL A 60 5.20 22.76 10.48
N MET A 61 4.84 23.14 11.71
CA MET A 61 5.82 23.56 12.73
C MET A 61 6.75 22.42 13.13
N GLU A 62 6.22 21.23 13.43
CA GLU A 62 7.04 20.05 13.74
C GLU A 62 7.92 19.63 12.56
N PHE A 63 7.38 19.75 11.33
CA PHE A 63 8.14 19.45 10.12
C PHE A 63 9.35 20.37 9.96
N GLU A 64 9.15 21.70 10.07
CA GLU A 64 10.25 22.67 9.94
C GLU A 64 11.26 22.54 11.08
N ALA A 65 10.81 22.25 12.31
CA ALA A 65 11.71 21.96 13.42
C ALA A 65 12.66 20.80 13.11
N LYS A 66 12.14 19.72 12.49
CA LYS A 66 12.97 18.59 12.07
C LYS A 66 13.91 18.92 10.91
N LEU A 67 13.52 19.81 10.00
CA LEU A 67 14.45 20.29 8.96
C LEU A 67 15.57 21.16 9.54
N LEU A 68 15.31 21.96 10.58
CA LEU A 68 16.35 22.71 11.28
C LEU A 68 17.33 21.76 11.99
N GLU A 69 16.86 20.72 12.67
CA GLU A 69 17.73 19.69 13.28
C GLU A 69 18.62 19.00 12.23
N ILE A 70 18.10 18.73 11.03
CA ILE A 70 18.88 18.19 9.90
C ILE A 70 19.96 19.20 9.45
N GLU A 71 19.59 20.48 9.34
CA GLU A 71 20.46 21.57 8.89
C GLU A 71 21.63 21.80 9.84
N GLU A 72 21.39 21.74 11.14
CA GLU A 72 22.42 21.82 12.19
C GLU A 72 23.47 20.70 12.07
N ILE A 73 23.06 19.51 11.63
CA ILE A 73 23.97 18.37 11.42
C ILE A 73 24.66 18.47 10.06
N SER A 74 23.94 18.87 9.01
CA SER A 74 24.46 18.98 7.65
C SER A 74 23.60 19.90 6.78
N GLN A 75 24.18 21.04 6.39
CA GLN A 75 23.58 21.97 5.44
C GLN A 75 23.23 21.30 4.11
N ASP A 76 24.12 20.44 3.61
CA ASP A 76 23.93 19.70 2.36
C ASP A 76 22.74 18.73 2.44
N ALA A 77 22.54 18.09 3.60
CA ALA A 77 21.39 17.23 3.84
C ALA A 77 20.07 18.02 3.84
N SER A 78 20.04 19.17 4.51
CA SER A 78 18.87 20.08 4.49
C SER A 78 18.56 20.52 3.06
N TYR A 79 19.58 20.96 2.31
CA TYR A 79 19.41 21.34 0.90
C TYR A 79 18.88 20.19 0.05
N TRP A 80 19.41 18.98 0.23
CA TRP A 80 18.94 17.79 -0.49
C TRP A 80 17.46 17.52 -0.23
N VAL A 81 17.02 17.58 1.03
CA VAL A 81 15.62 17.31 1.42
C VAL A 81 14.69 18.37 0.82
N ARG A 82 15.07 19.65 0.89
CA ARG A 82 14.28 20.76 0.35
C ARG A 82 14.10 20.72 -1.18
N ARG A 83 14.95 19.99 -1.92
CA ARG A 83 14.79 19.78 -3.37
C ARG A 83 13.60 18.88 -3.73
N VAL A 84 13.12 18.06 -2.80
CA VAL A 84 11.95 17.20 -3.02
C VAL A 84 10.73 17.88 -2.39
N PRO A 85 9.73 18.31 -3.18
CA PRO A 85 8.58 19.06 -2.66
C PRO A 85 7.91 18.31 -1.48
N PRO A 86 7.83 18.92 -0.28
CA PRO A 86 7.28 18.25 0.91
C PRO A 86 5.87 17.70 0.73
N ARG A 87 5.03 18.38 -0.08
CA ARG A 87 3.68 17.93 -0.44
C ARG A 87 3.61 16.54 -1.08
N LEU A 88 4.73 16.00 -1.54
CA LEU A 88 4.77 14.66 -2.15
C LEU A 88 5.12 13.57 -1.14
N TRP A 89 5.64 13.89 0.05
CA TRP A 89 6.18 12.85 0.94
C TRP A 89 5.92 13.05 2.43
N ALA A 90 5.77 14.30 2.89
CA ALA A 90 5.51 14.63 4.29
C ALA A 90 4.00 14.69 4.59
N ASN A 91 3.59 14.16 5.75
CA ASN A 91 2.19 14.14 6.17
C ASN A 91 1.58 15.54 6.31
N SER A 92 2.29 16.45 6.99
CA SER A 92 1.80 17.81 7.25
C SER A 92 1.56 18.66 5.99
N HIS A 93 2.09 18.26 4.83
CA HIS A 93 2.00 18.99 3.57
C HIS A 93 1.21 18.23 2.49
N PHE A 94 0.83 16.97 2.74
CA PHE A 94 0.14 16.14 1.75
C PHE A 94 -1.35 16.50 1.73
N GLU A 95 -1.87 16.87 0.56
CA GLU A 95 -3.25 17.34 0.41
C GLU A 95 -4.30 16.21 0.37
N GLY A 96 -3.86 14.99 0.03
CA GLY A 96 -4.73 13.83 -0.05
C GLY A 96 -4.86 13.06 1.26
N THR A 97 -5.68 12.01 1.24
CA THR A 97 -5.81 11.12 2.41
C THR A 97 -4.95 9.87 2.19
N ARG A 98 -3.90 9.71 2.99
CA ARG A 98 -3.00 8.54 2.98
C ARG A 98 -3.17 7.62 4.19
N PHE A 99 -4.04 7.97 5.13
CA PHE A 99 -4.34 7.18 6.33
C PHE A 99 -3.08 6.77 7.13
N GLY A 100 -2.09 7.67 7.21
CA GLY A 100 -0.80 7.41 7.87
C GLY A 100 0.17 6.51 7.09
N ASN A 101 -0.19 6.04 5.89
CA ASN A 101 0.71 5.22 5.08
C ASN A 101 1.78 6.10 4.42
N LEU A 102 3.00 6.01 4.94
CA LEU A 102 4.19 6.62 4.33
C LEU A 102 4.88 5.73 3.30
N THR A 103 4.62 4.43 3.34
CA THR A 103 5.29 3.42 2.52
C THR A 103 4.30 2.61 1.71
N ALA A 104 4.78 2.11 0.56
CA ALA A 104 4.08 1.14 -0.26
C ALA A 104 4.23 -0.30 0.27
N ASN A 105 4.53 -0.49 1.57
CA ASN A 105 4.83 -1.81 2.17
C ASN A 105 3.72 -2.83 1.96
N VAL A 106 2.46 -2.40 1.98
CA VAL A 106 1.30 -3.26 1.72
C VAL A 106 1.38 -3.84 0.31
N ALA A 107 1.71 -3.00 -0.68
CA ALA A 107 1.88 -3.43 -2.06
C ALA A 107 3.12 -4.33 -2.22
N GLU A 108 4.23 -4.01 -1.56
CA GLU A 108 5.46 -4.82 -1.63
C GLU A 108 5.28 -6.21 -1.01
N SER A 109 4.59 -6.31 0.13
CA SER A 109 4.28 -7.59 0.78
C SER A 109 3.36 -8.44 -0.08
N LEU A 110 2.34 -7.81 -0.68
CA LEU A 110 1.43 -8.50 -1.59
C LEU A 110 2.17 -8.97 -2.86
N ASN A 111 3.01 -8.12 -3.45
CA ASN A 111 3.79 -8.46 -4.63
C ASN A 111 4.76 -9.61 -4.38
N ALA A 112 5.42 -9.63 -3.21
CA ALA A 112 6.34 -10.71 -2.85
C ALA A 112 5.63 -12.07 -2.81
N TRP A 113 4.42 -12.11 -2.25
CA TRP A 113 3.61 -13.34 -2.21
C TRP A 113 3.04 -13.69 -3.59
N ILE A 114 2.50 -12.73 -4.36
CA ILE A 114 2.01 -12.99 -5.73
C ILE A 114 3.12 -13.57 -6.59
N LEU A 115 4.36 -13.10 -6.41
CA LEU A 115 5.51 -13.59 -7.17
C LEU A 115 5.74 -15.10 -6.95
N GLU A 116 5.51 -15.61 -5.74
CA GLU A 116 5.59 -17.06 -5.45
C GLU A 116 4.53 -17.86 -6.23
N ALA A 117 3.33 -17.30 -6.41
CA ALA A 117 2.26 -17.92 -7.21
C ALA A 117 2.42 -17.72 -8.72
N SER A 118 3.17 -16.69 -9.16
CA SER A 118 3.29 -16.29 -10.57
C SER A 118 4.00 -17.29 -11.48
N GLY A 119 4.71 -18.26 -10.88
CA GLY A 119 5.34 -19.37 -11.62
C GLY A 119 4.39 -20.52 -11.96
N LEU A 120 3.14 -20.48 -11.47
CA LEU A 120 2.14 -21.53 -11.70
C LEU A 120 1.35 -21.28 -12.98
N PRO A 121 0.78 -22.32 -13.62
CA PRO A 121 -0.25 -22.17 -14.66
C PRO A 121 -1.37 -21.22 -14.21
N ILE A 122 -1.97 -20.46 -15.15
CA ILE A 122 -2.90 -19.38 -14.82
C ILE A 122 -4.03 -19.79 -13.87
N VAL A 123 -4.63 -20.97 -14.09
CA VAL A 123 -5.70 -21.50 -13.23
C VAL A 123 -5.19 -21.78 -11.82
N GLN A 124 -4.00 -22.38 -11.69
CA GLN A 124 -3.38 -22.67 -10.40
C GLN A 124 -2.93 -21.39 -9.68
N MET A 125 -2.42 -20.40 -10.42
CA MET A 125 -2.08 -19.08 -9.87
C MET A 125 -3.33 -18.40 -9.32
N MET A 126 -4.44 -18.37 -10.06
CA MET A 126 -5.70 -17.80 -9.60
C MET A 126 -6.26 -18.53 -8.38
N GLU A 127 -6.18 -19.86 -8.37
CA GLU A 127 -6.65 -20.68 -7.25
C GLU A 127 -5.78 -20.48 -5.99
N CYS A 128 -4.47 -20.34 -6.15
CA CYS A 128 -3.55 -19.97 -5.06
C CYS A 128 -3.92 -18.60 -4.49
N ILE A 129 -4.13 -17.61 -5.36
CA ILE A 129 -4.50 -16.25 -4.96
C ILE A 129 -5.81 -16.25 -4.17
N ARG A 130 -6.81 -16.94 -4.72
CA ARG A 130 -8.14 -17.05 -4.13
C ARG A 130 -8.12 -17.69 -2.75
N ARG A 131 -7.43 -18.82 -2.58
CA ARG A 131 -7.31 -19.51 -1.28
C ARG A 131 -6.65 -18.62 -0.24
N GLN A 132 -5.58 -17.92 -0.60
CA GLN A 132 -4.91 -17.01 0.33
C GLN A 132 -5.82 -15.85 0.77
N LEU A 133 -6.53 -15.23 -0.17
CA LEU A 133 -7.47 -14.15 0.13
C LEU A 133 -8.60 -14.66 1.04
N MET A 134 -9.14 -15.85 0.79
CA MET A 134 -10.12 -16.48 1.67
C MET A 134 -9.58 -16.65 3.09
N THR A 135 -8.40 -17.23 3.24
CA THR A 135 -7.77 -17.43 4.56
C THR A 135 -7.61 -16.11 5.28
N TRP A 136 -7.07 -15.09 4.61
CA TRP A 136 -6.90 -13.74 5.17
C TRP A 136 -8.20 -13.05 5.54
N PHE A 137 -9.27 -13.24 4.76
CA PHE A 137 -10.59 -12.68 5.07
C PHE A 137 -11.20 -13.40 6.28
N ASN A 138 -11.06 -14.73 6.36
CA ASN A 138 -11.56 -15.52 7.48
C ASN A 138 -10.84 -15.15 8.78
N GLU A 139 -9.50 -15.14 8.77
CA GLU A 139 -8.68 -14.76 9.94
C GLU A 139 -9.06 -13.36 10.47
N ARG A 140 -9.28 -12.40 9.57
CA ARG A 140 -9.68 -11.04 9.93
C ARG A 140 -11.09 -10.98 10.50
N ARG A 141 -12.01 -11.75 9.93
CA ARG A 141 -13.38 -11.87 10.45
C ARG A 141 -13.38 -12.44 11.85
N GLU A 142 -12.70 -13.57 12.06
CA GLU A 142 -12.54 -14.21 13.37
C GLU A 142 -11.89 -13.26 14.38
N ALA A 143 -10.78 -12.61 14.03
CA ALA A 143 -10.13 -11.62 14.90
C ALA A 143 -11.10 -10.50 15.32
N SER A 144 -11.91 -10.01 14.37
CA SER A 144 -12.85 -8.92 14.64
C SER A 144 -14.01 -9.30 15.57
N THR A 145 -14.32 -10.59 15.75
CA THR A 145 -15.40 -11.03 16.65
C THR A 145 -15.11 -10.70 18.10
N GLN A 146 -13.83 -10.62 18.48
CA GLN A 146 -13.38 -10.35 19.84
C GLN A 146 -13.34 -8.84 20.15
N TRP A 147 -13.54 -7.98 19.15
CA TRP A 147 -13.43 -6.53 19.32
C TRP A 147 -14.76 -5.94 19.80
N THR A 148 -14.71 -5.24 20.93
CA THR A 148 -15.85 -4.60 21.59
C THR A 148 -15.85 -3.08 21.46
N SER A 149 -14.72 -2.48 21.10
CA SER A 149 -14.56 -1.03 20.89
C SER A 149 -15.26 -0.55 19.61
N VAL A 150 -15.45 0.77 19.52
CA VAL A 150 -15.98 1.41 18.29
C VAL A 150 -14.93 1.39 17.18
N LEU A 151 -13.66 1.65 17.51
CA LEU A 151 -12.54 1.66 16.56
C LEU A 151 -11.81 0.32 16.56
N VAL A 152 -11.15 0.02 15.44
CA VAL A 152 -10.23 -1.12 15.36
C VAL A 152 -9.08 -0.96 16.35
N PRO A 153 -8.50 -2.04 16.89
CA PRO A 153 -7.52 -1.95 17.99
C PRO A 153 -6.32 -1.05 17.71
N SER A 154 -5.84 -0.98 16.46
CA SER A 154 -4.72 -0.10 16.09
C SER A 154 -5.08 1.38 16.17
N ALA A 155 -6.27 1.76 15.72
CA ALA A 155 -6.75 3.13 15.76
C ALA A 155 -7.12 3.54 17.19
N GLU A 156 -7.76 2.63 17.93
CA GLU A 156 -8.07 2.82 19.35
C GLU A 156 -6.80 3.13 20.16
N ARG A 157 -5.72 2.37 19.94
CA ARG A 157 -4.42 2.61 20.59
C ARG A 157 -3.85 4.00 20.26
N GLN A 158 -3.86 4.39 18.98
CA GLN A 158 -3.36 5.70 18.55
C GLN A 158 -4.16 6.85 19.18
N VAL A 159 -5.47 6.71 19.27
CA VAL A 159 -6.36 7.67 19.92
C VAL A 159 -6.05 7.78 21.42
N SER A 160 -5.87 6.65 22.10
CA SER A 160 -5.50 6.63 23.53
C SER A 160 -4.14 7.29 23.80
N GLU A 161 -3.12 7.01 22.99
CA GLU A 161 -1.79 7.64 23.10
C GLU A 161 -1.85 9.16 22.84
N ALA A 162 -2.74 9.61 21.96
CA ALA A 162 -2.95 11.03 21.70
C ALA A 162 -3.67 11.72 22.88
N LEU A 163 -4.65 11.06 23.49
CA LEU A 163 -5.36 11.54 24.68
C LEU A 163 -4.42 11.74 25.87
N GLU A 164 -3.53 10.78 26.12
CA GLU A 164 -2.52 10.88 27.19
C GLU A 164 -1.60 12.10 27.00
N ARG A 165 -1.22 12.40 25.75
CA ARG A 165 -0.38 13.57 25.42
C ARG A 165 -1.12 14.89 25.51
N ALA A 166 -2.38 14.94 25.08
CA ALA A 166 -3.17 16.17 25.04
C ALA A 166 -3.62 16.68 26.42
N ARG A 167 -3.52 15.84 27.48
CA ARG A 167 -3.93 16.15 28.86
C ARG A 167 -5.35 16.73 29.01
N THR A 168 -6.21 16.55 27.99
CA THR A 168 -7.53 17.15 27.90
C THR A 168 -8.52 16.10 27.41
N TYR A 169 -9.64 15.95 28.12
CA TYR A 169 -10.71 15.01 27.74
C TYR A 169 -11.57 15.62 26.64
N GLN A 170 -11.16 15.45 25.39
CA GLN A 170 -12.07 15.57 24.24
C GLN A 170 -12.49 14.18 23.79
N ASN A 171 -13.68 14.07 23.21
CA ASN A 171 -14.15 12.80 22.65
C ASN A 171 -13.42 12.54 21.32
N VAL A 172 -12.20 12.02 21.41
CA VAL A 172 -11.28 11.90 20.27
C VAL A 172 -11.77 10.91 19.21
N HIS A 173 -12.72 10.03 19.55
CA HIS A 173 -13.40 9.17 18.59
C HIS A 173 -14.10 9.96 17.46
N ARG A 174 -14.45 11.24 17.69
CA ARG A 174 -15.01 12.12 16.64
C ARG A 174 -14.00 12.49 15.54
N PHE A 175 -12.70 12.40 15.82
CA PHE A 175 -11.65 12.72 14.85
C PHE A 175 -11.16 11.47 14.08
N ALA A 176 -11.60 10.27 14.49
CA ALA A 176 -11.29 9.05 13.76
C ALA A 176 -12.19 8.92 12.53
N GLU A 177 -11.58 8.69 11.36
CA GLU A 177 -12.34 8.43 10.15
C GLU A 177 -13.14 7.11 10.24
N SER A 178 -14.29 7.07 9.57
CA SER A 178 -15.21 5.91 9.62
C SER A 178 -14.59 4.60 9.12
N CYS A 179 -13.55 4.68 8.29
CA CYS A 179 -12.79 3.52 7.80
C CYS A 179 -12.05 2.77 8.91
N PHE A 180 -11.81 3.41 10.06
CA PHE A 180 -11.17 2.80 11.23
C PHE A 180 -12.17 2.20 12.23
N THR A 181 -13.47 2.22 11.93
CA THR A 181 -14.47 1.61 12.82
C THR A 181 -14.49 0.08 12.68
N VAL A 182 -14.79 -0.61 13.77
CA VAL A 182 -14.98 -2.07 13.77
C VAL A 182 -16.13 -2.46 12.82
N ALA A 183 -17.17 -1.63 12.73
CA ALA A 183 -18.28 -1.85 11.81
C ALA A 183 -17.83 -1.86 10.34
N THR A 184 -17.08 -0.83 9.90
CA THR A 184 -16.55 -0.78 8.52
C THR A 184 -15.59 -1.93 8.26
N TYR A 185 -14.75 -2.28 9.22
CA TYR A 185 -13.84 -3.43 9.11
C TYR A 185 -14.60 -4.74 8.89
N ARG A 186 -15.60 -5.03 9.74
CA ARG A 186 -16.44 -6.23 9.62
C ARG A 186 -17.16 -6.28 8.29
N ASN A 187 -17.69 -5.14 7.83
CA ASN A 187 -18.35 -5.04 6.53
C ASN A 187 -17.39 -5.34 5.38
N THR A 188 -16.17 -4.78 5.43
CA THR A 188 -15.12 -4.96 4.40
C THR A 188 -14.78 -6.44 4.20
N TYR A 189 -14.68 -7.19 5.30
CA TYR A 189 -14.31 -8.61 5.26
C TYR A 189 -15.51 -9.57 5.35
N SER A 190 -16.74 -9.07 5.20
CA SER A 190 -17.98 -9.87 5.29
C SER A 190 -18.23 -10.75 4.08
N GLN A 191 -17.71 -10.35 2.92
CA GLN A 191 -17.95 -11.04 1.65
C GLN A 191 -17.25 -12.39 1.58
N THR A 192 -17.89 -13.32 0.88
CA THR A 192 -17.33 -14.64 0.58
C THR A 192 -16.72 -14.59 -0.81
N ILE A 193 -15.46 -14.98 -0.92
CA ILE A 193 -14.82 -15.19 -2.22
C ILE A 193 -15.26 -16.57 -2.69
N HIS A 194 -15.73 -16.75 -3.92
CA HIS A 194 -16.17 -18.07 -4.42
C HIS A 194 -15.06 -18.75 -5.23
N PRO A 195 -14.98 -20.10 -5.24
CA PRO A 195 -14.09 -20.83 -6.15
C PRO A 195 -14.32 -20.44 -7.60
N VAL A 196 -13.26 -20.48 -8.41
CA VAL A 196 -13.43 -20.35 -9.87
C VAL A 196 -14.29 -21.53 -10.30
N PRO A 197 -15.46 -21.30 -10.93
CA PRO A 197 -16.33 -22.38 -11.36
C PRO A 197 -15.60 -23.28 -12.36
N ASP A 198 -15.99 -24.54 -12.44
CA ASP A 198 -15.49 -25.43 -13.49
C ASP A 198 -15.80 -24.86 -14.88
N LYS A 199 -14.98 -25.19 -15.88
CA LYS A 199 -15.18 -24.71 -17.26
C LYS A 199 -16.60 -25.01 -17.77
N THR A 200 -17.19 -26.13 -17.34
CA THR A 200 -18.57 -26.52 -17.68
C THR A 200 -19.64 -25.56 -17.17
N LEU A 201 -19.34 -24.74 -16.17
CA LEU A 201 -20.23 -23.76 -15.56
C LEU A 201 -20.00 -22.34 -16.08
N TRP A 202 -19.04 -22.15 -16.98
CA TRP A 202 -18.77 -20.84 -17.55
C TRP A 202 -19.89 -20.53 -18.55
N ARG A 203 -20.56 -19.39 -18.37
CA ARG A 203 -21.51 -18.92 -19.37
C ARG A 203 -20.75 -18.64 -20.65
N GLU A 204 -21.12 -19.33 -21.73
CA GLU A 204 -20.77 -18.89 -23.07
C GLU A 204 -21.33 -17.47 -23.23
N MET A 205 -20.48 -16.53 -23.67
CA MET A 205 -20.90 -15.16 -23.95
C MET A 205 -21.76 -15.17 -25.22
N SER A 206 -23.01 -15.63 -25.11
CA SER A 206 -24.03 -15.47 -26.15
C SER A 206 -24.54 -14.02 -26.11
N GLY A 207 -23.78 -13.15 -26.75
CA GLY A 207 -24.06 -11.71 -26.82
C GLY A 207 -23.37 -11.04 -28.00
N GLY A 208 -23.41 -11.67 -29.18
CA GLY A 208 -23.23 -11.01 -30.48
C GLY A 208 -24.58 -10.95 -31.21
N PRO A 209 -24.81 -9.98 -32.12
CA PRO A 209 -26.08 -9.85 -32.84
C PRO A 209 -26.39 -11.16 -33.58
N GLU A 210 -27.65 -11.58 -33.53
CA GLU A 210 -28.15 -12.79 -34.17
C GLU A 210 -27.75 -12.84 -35.65
N GLY A 211 -26.92 -13.82 -36.02
CA GLY A 211 -26.55 -14.10 -37.40
C GLY A 211 -25.13 -14.61 -37.53
N GLU A 212 -25.02 -15.87 -37.95
CA GLU A 212 -23.81 -16.59 -38.38
C GLU A 212 -23.00 -17.32 -37.30
N ASP A 213 -23.17 -18.64 -37.40
CA ASP A 213 -22.41 -19.74 -36.82
C ASP A 213 -20.91 -19.62 -37.13
N SER A 214 -20.15 -19.05 -36.20
CA SER A 214 -18.71 -19.30 -36.10
C SER A 214 -18.24 -19.07 -34.66
N THR A 215 -18.10 -20.16 -33.89
CA THR A 215 -17.18 -20.22 -32.75
C THR A 215 -15.76 -20.03 -33.26
N GLU A 216 -15.36 -18.80 -33.56
CA GLU A 216 -13.94 -18.45 -33.65
C GLU A 216 -13.45 -18.21 -32.22
N ASP A 217 -12.58 -19.10 -31.74
CA ASP A 217 -11.81 -18.88 -30.52
C ASP A 217 -11.22 -17.46 -30.57
N ILE A 218 -11.56 -16.62 -29.60
CA ILE A 218 -10.96 -15.29 -29.48
C ILE A 218 -9.46 -15.50 -29.31
N ILE A 219 -8.70 -15.29 -30.39
CA ILE A 219 -7.23 -15.38 -30.37
C ILE A 219 -6.72 -14.16 -29.58
N VAL A 220 -6.54 -14.36 -28.27
CA VAL A 220 -5.86 -13.39 -27.42
C VAL A 220 -4.37 -13.44 -27.76
N ASN A 221 -3.96 -12.57 -28.68
CA ASN A 221 -2.56 -12.41 -29.01
C ASN A 221 -1.77 -11.95 -27.77
N PRO A 222 -0.56 -12.47 -27.54
CA PRO A 222 0.29 -12.00 -26.46
C PRO A 222 0.51 -10.48 -26.58
N PRO A 223 0.66 -9.75 -25.46
CA PRO A 223 0.91 -8.32 -25.48
C PRO A 223 2.08 -7.99 -26.41
N LYS A 224 1.89 -7.03 -27.32
CA LYS A 224 2.94 -6.60 -28.27
C LYS A 224 4.17 -6.00 -27.59
N SER A 225 4.06 -5.66 -26.29
CA SER A 225 5.18 -5.20 -25.47
C SER A 225 5.99 -6.37 -24.95
N LEU A 226 7.25 -6.48 -25.40
CA LEU A 226 8.25 -7.30 -24.72
C LEU A 226 8.35 -6.86 -23.26
N ARG A 227 8.41 -7.81 -22.31
CA ARG A 227 8.77 -7.46 -20.93
C ARG A 227 10.13 -6.75 -20.97
N PRO A 228 10.26 -5.52 -20.45
CA PRO A 228 11.57 -4.94 -20.26
C PRO A 228 12.41 -5.89 -19.37
N PRO A 229 13.75 -5.93 -19.56
CA PRO A 229 14.63 -6.77 -18.74
C PRO A 229 14.31 -6.54 -17.26
N GLY A 230 14.13 -7.63 -16.51
CA GLY A 230 13.88 -7.54 -15.07
C GLY A 230 14.96 -6.69 -14.41
N GLN A 231 14.56 -5.77 -13.53
CA GLN A 231 15.53 -5.03 -12.73
C GLN A 231 16.43 -6.02 -11.97
N PRO A 232 17.75 -5.78 -11.91
CA PRO A 232 18.65 -6.64 -11.15
C PRO A 232 18.15 -6.76 -9.72
N ARG A 233 18.07 -7.98 -9.20
CA ARG A 233 17.73 -8.25 -7.80
C ARG A 233 18.69 -7.45 -6.90
N LYS A 234 18.18 -6.45 -6.17
CA LYS A 234 18.90 -5.93 -5.00
C LYS A 234 18.94 -7.05 -3.97
N LYS A 235 20.13 -7.36 -3.43
CA LYS A 235 20.29 -8.30 -2.32
C LYS A 235 19.55 -7.73 -1.09
N THR A 236 18.42 -8.30 -0.74
CA THR A 236 17.70 -7.96 0.50
C THR A 236 18.43 -8.60 1.68
N ASN A 237 18.69 -7.81 2.72
CA ASN A 237 19.33 -8.27 3.95
C ASN A 237 18.42 -9.29 4.66
N SER A 238 18.95 -10.47 4.98
CA SER A 238 18.20 -11.69 5.33
C SER A 238 17.59 -11.73 6.75
N ASN A 239 17.44 -10.60 7.44
CA ASN A 239 17.17 -10.58 8.89
C ASN A 239 15.70 -10.42 9.33
N TRP A 240 14.72 -10.51 8.42
CA TRP A 240 13.30 -10.39 8.79
C TRP A 240 12.49 -11.69 8.65
N ARG A 241 13.17 -12.83 8.46
CA ARG A 241 12.52 -14.10 8.06
C ARG A 241 11.90 -14.95 9.17
N SER A 242 11.71 -14.40 10.37
CA SER A 242 11.24 -15.16 11.53
C SER A 242 10.02 -14.53 12.19
N ARG A 243 8.89 -14.42 11.47
CA ARG A 243 7.52 -14.39 12.04
C ARG A 243 6.43 -14.30 10.96
N SER A 244 6.34 -15.31 10.12
CA SER A 244 5.08 -15.64 9.44
C SER A 244 5.07 -17.13 9.13
N GLY A 245 4.04 -17.83 9.58
CA GLY A 245 3.88 -19.27 9.36
C GLY A 245 3.91 -19.57 7.87
N LYS A 246 4.82 -20.48 7.48
CA LYS A 246 4.87 -21.00 6.11
C LYS A 246 3.67 -21.92 5.89
N THR A 247 2.59 -21.39 5.35
CA THR A 247 1.61 -22.25 4.67
C THR A 247 2.15 -22.49 3.27
N ARG A 248 2.91 -23.58 3.08
CA ARG A 248 3.25 -24.03 1.72
C ARG A 248 1.95 -24.39 1.02
N CYS A 249 1.72 -23.81 -0.15
CA CYS A 249 0.73 -24.35 -1.08
C CYS A 249 1.27 -25.69 -1.59
N ALA A 250 0.89 -26.78 -0.92
CA ALA A 250 0.91 -28.10 -1.51
C ALA A 250 -0.37 -28.25 -2.35
N LEU A 251 -0.19 -28.65 -3.61
CA LEU A 251 -1.21 -29.38 -4.36
C LEU A 251 -1.02 -30.87 -4.04
#